data_AF-A0A3D3JI75-F1
#
_entry.id   AF-A0A3D3JI75-F1
#
_cell.length_a   1.000
_cell.length_b   1.000
_cell.length_c   1.000
_cell.angle_alpha   90.00
_cell.angle_beta   90.00
_cell.angle_gamma   90.00
#
_symmetry.space_group_name_H-M   'P 1'
#
loop_
_entity.id
_entity.type
_entity.pdbx_description
1 polymer ?
#
loop_
_entity_poly.entity_id
_entity_poly.type
_entity_poly.pdbx_seq_one_letter_code
_entity_poly.pdbx_strand_id
1 'polypeptide(L)'
;MVGVGKVHKPNRQVLRDIYLSFFYGAKIGVLGLNGAGKSTLLKIIAGLDEDYLGQITKNKDVTFGYLPQEPELDPSKTVKEIVEEGAAEAVGLLRDYNAISEKFAEPDADFDALLDKQSKL
;
A
#
# COMPACT_ATOMS: atom_id res chain seq x y z
N MET A 1 -5.74 18.29 0.56
CA MET A 1 -4.66 18.85 -0.28
C MET A 1 -4.89 20.34 -0.40
N VAL A 2 -3.88 21.15 -0.13
CA VAL A 2 -3.99 22.62 -0.09
C VAL A 2 -2.87 23.19 -0.97
N GLY A 3 -3.26 23.84 -2.07
CA GLY A 3 -2.33 24.52 -2.98
C GLY A 3 -1.28 23.62 -3.63
N VAL A 4 -1.62 22.36 -3.92
CA VAL A 4 -0.63 21.40 -4.41
C VAL A 4 -0.23 21.72 -5.86
N GLY A 5 1.07 21.82 -6.12
CA GLY A 5 1.63 22.11 -7.44
C GLY A 5 2.85 21.25 -7.76
N LYS A 6 3.13 21.05 -9.06
CA LYS A 6 4.31 20.31 -9.53
C LYS A 6 4.85 20.93 -10.81
N VAL A 7 6.17 21.13 -10.82
CA VAL A 7 6.93 21.58 -11.98
C VAL A 7 8.00 20.54 -12.27
N HIS A 8 8.01 20.01 -13.49
CA HIS A 8 9.12 19.18 -13.96
C HIS A 8 10.18 20.05 -14.62
N LYS A 9 11.45 19.71 -14.41
CA LYS A 9 12.58 20.40 -15.06
C LYS A 9 12.48 20.28 -16.59
N PRO A 10 12.92 21.30 -17.36
CA PRO A 10 13.50 22.55 -16.89
C PRO A 10 12.48 23.57 -16.34
N ASN A 11 11.22 23.59 -16.79
CA ASN A 11 10.18 24.53 -16.29
C ASN A 11 8.74 24.15 -16.70
N ARG A 12 8.41 22.85 -16.82
CA ARG A 12 7.08 22.41 -17.22
C ARG A 12 6.17 22.25 -16.00
N GLN A 13 5.29 23.22 -15.76
CA GLN A 13 4.25 23.09 -14.75
C GLN A 13 3.19 22.07 -15.21
N VAL A 14 2.98 21.03 -14.40
CA VAL A 14 2.00 19.96 -14.70
C VAL A 14 0.84 19.94 -13.72
N LEU A 15 1.03 20.45 -12.51
CA LEU A 15 -0.04 20.69 -11.53
C LEU A 15 0.08 22.12 -11.02
N ARG A 16 -1.05 22.79 -10.88
CA ARG A 16 -1.13 24.17 -10.42
C ARG A 16 -2.30 24.30 -9.44
N ASP A 17 -2.00 24.79 -8.24
CA ASP A 17 -2.99 25.19 -7.24
C ASP A 17 -4.10 24.16 -7.00
N ILE A 18 -3.73 22.89 -6.82
CA ILE A 18 -4.69 21.81 -6.58
C ILE A 18 -5.20 21.86 -5.14
N TYR A 19 -6.51 22.06 -5.00
CA TYR A 19 -7.24 21.97 -3.73
C TYR A 19 -8.26 20.85 -3.81
N LEU A 20 -8.05 19.79 -3.03
CA LEU A 20 -8.87 18.60 -3.03
C LEU A 20 -9.04 18.05 -1.62
N SER A 21 -10.24 17.59 -1.33
CA SER A 21 -10.61 16.90 -0.09
C SER A 21 -11.31 15.60 -0.45
N PHE A 22 -10.89 14.52 0.17
CA PHE A 22 -11.41 13.17 -0.05
C PHE A 22 -12.29 12.78 1.13
N PHE A 23 -13.53 12.41 0.88
CA PHE A 23 -14.43 11.90 1.90
C PHE A 23 -14.41 10.38 1.93
N TYR A 24 -14.62 9.80 3.11
CA TYR A 24 -14.70 8.35 3.25
C TYR A 24 -15.79 7.77 2.34
N GLY A 25 -15.47 6.67 1.65
CA GLY A 25 -16.39 6.00 0.71
C GLY A 25 -16.53 6.67 -0.66
N ALA A 26 -15.90 7.84 -0.88
CA ALA A 26 -15.94 8.49 -2.19
C ALA A 26 -15.21 7.67 -3.25
N LYS A 27 -15.83 7.52 -4.43
CA LYS A 27 -15.21 6.96 -5.63
C LYS A 27 -14.93 8.10 -6.60
N ILE A 28 -13.66 8.35 -6.89
CA ILE A 28 -13.24 9.52 -7.68
C ILE A 28 -12.46 9.04 -8.89
N GLY A 29 -12.92 9.44 -10.08
CA GLY A 29 -12.19 9.28 -11.33
C GLY A 29 -11.44 10.56 -11.69
N VAL A 30 -10.13 10.46 -11.94
CA VAL A 30 -9.33 11.57 -12.44
C VAL A 30 -9.23 11.50 -13.96
N LEU A 31 -9.81 12.46 -14.66
CA LEU A 31 -9.89 12.52 -16.12
C LEU A 31 -9.03 13.65 -16.68
N GLY A 32 -8.65 13.53 -17.96
CA GLY A 32 -7.85 14.53 -18.66
C GLY A 32 -6.96 13.93 -19.74
N LEU A 33 -6.40 14.77 -20.60
CA LEU A 33 -5.51 14.35 -21.69
C LEU A 33 -4.18 13.76 -21.16
N ASN A 34 -3.42 13.11 -22.03
CA ASN A 34 -2.07 12.67 -21.71
C ASN A 34 -1.19 13.89 -21.38
N GLY A 35 -0.40 13.77 -20.31
CA GLY A 35 0.40 14.89 -19.80
C GLY A 35 -0.35 15.92 -18.95
N ALA A 36 -1.66 15.75 -18.70
CA ALA A 36 -2.44 16.65 -17.83
C ALA A 36 -2.14 16.51 -16.33
N GLY A 37 -1.10 15.75 -15.94
CA GLY A 37 -0.69 15.59 -14.54
C GLY A 37 -1.44 14.52 -13.74
N LYS A 38 -2.32 13.71 -14.35
CA LYS A 38 -3.10 12.67 -13.65
C LYS A 38 -2.23 11.69 -12.85
N SER A 39 -1.27 11.05 -13.51
CA SER A 39 -0.37 10.10 -12.85
C SER A 39 0.53 10.79 -11.82
N THR A 40 0.95 12.03 -12.07
CA THR A 40 1.69 12.86 -11.12
C THR A 40 0.88 13.11 -9.86
N LEU A 41 -0.39 13.50 -9.99
CA LEU A 41 -1.29 13.71 -8.86
C LEU A 41 -1.45 12.43 -8.03
N LEU A 42 -1.68 11.29 -8.68
CA LEU A 42 -1.82 10.01 -7.98
C LEU A 42 -0.55 9.57 -7.26
N LYS A 43 0.64 9.77 -7.88
CA LYS A 43 1.93 9.47 -7.25
C LYS A 43 2.19 10.36 -6.03
N ILE A 44 1.87 11.65 -6.12
CA ILE A 44 1.95 12.59 -4.99
C ILE A 44 1.03 12.14 -3.84
N ILE A 45 -0.22 11.78 -4.13
CA ILE A 45 -1.18 11.29 -3.12
C ILE A 45 -0.67 9.99 -2.47
N ALA A 46 -0.09 9.09 -3.26
CA ALA A 46 0.48 7.85 -2.79
C ALA A 46 1.80 8.01 -2.00
N GLY A 47 2.38 9.22 -1.95
CA GLY A 47 3.68 9.47 -1.33
C GLY A 47 4.88 8.98 -2.16
N LEU A 48 4.70 8.65 -3.44
CA LEU A 48 5.76 8.20 -4.34
C LEU A 48 6.51 9.36 -5.02
N ASP A 49 5.93 10.56 -5.01
CA ASP A 49 6.57 11.78 -5.49
C ASP A 49 6.39 12.87 -4.42
N GLU A 50 7.44 13.13 -3.65
CA GLU A 50 7.44 14.10 -2.55
C GLU A 50 7.91 15.50 -2.97
N ASP A 51 8.42 15.64 -4.19
CA ASP A 51 8.93 16.91 -4.71
C ASP A 51 7.77 17.76 -5.26
N TYR A 52 6.92 18.29 -4.39
CA TYR A 52 5.78 19.11 -4.78
C TYR A 52 5.67 20.36 -3.92
N LEU A 53 4.94 21.35 -4.44
CA LEU A 53 4.58 22.58 -3.72
C LEU A 53 3.27 22.38 -2.96
N GLY A 54 3.07 23.10 -1.86
CA GLY A 54 1.82 23.05 -1.09
C GLY A 54 1.85 21.99 0.02
N GLN A 55 0.67 21.55 0.45
CA GLN A 55 0.54 20.61 1.57
C GLN A 55 -0.50 19.51 1.36
N ILE A 56 -0.18 18.33 1.87
CA ILE A 56 -1.10 17.19 1.96
C ILE A 56 -1.21 16.79 3.43
N THR A 57 -2.44 16.69 3.91
CA THR A 57 -2.76 16.25 5.27
C THR A 57 -3.66 15.02 5.17
N LYS A 58 -3.38 14.04 6.02
CA LYS A 58 -4.17 12.81 6.15
C LYS A 58 -4.43 12.50 7.62
N ASN A 59 -5.48 11.74 7.88
CA ASN A 59 -5.71 11.15 9.20
C ASN A 59 -4.62 10.09 9.49
N LYS A 60 -4.26 9.92 10.76
CA LYS A 60 -3.17 9.02 11.17
C LYS A 60 -3.38 7.57 10.73
N ASP A 61 -4.63 7.13 10.72
CA ASP A 61 -4.99 5.73 10.45
C ASP A 61 -5.19 5.45 8.95
N VAL A 62 -4.91 6.41 8.06
CA VAL A 62 -5.04 6.22 6.62
C VAL A 62 -3.72 5.70 6.02
N THR A 63 -3.81 4.49 5.46
CA THR A 63 -2.81 3.91 4.58
C THR A 63 -3.13 4.22 3.12
N PHE A 64 -2.10 4.25 2.27
CA PHE A 64 -2.26 4.41 0.82
C PHE A 64 -1.78 3.14 0.11
N GLY A 65 -2.62 2.59 -0.75
CA GLY A 65 -2.23 1.59 -1.74
C GLY A 65 -2.09 2.25 -3.10
N TYR A 66 -1.01 1.93 -3.82
CA TYR A 66 -0.78 2.43 -5.18
C TYR A 66 -0.52 1.26 -6.11
N LEU A 67 -1.36 1.14 -7.14
CA LEU A 67 -1.19 0.18 -8.22
C LEU A 67 -0.70 0.93 -9.47
N PRO A 68 0.57 0.77 -9.88
CA PRO A 68 1.06 1.34 -11.14
C PRO A 68 0.35 0.73 -12.35
N GLN A 69 0.39 1.45 -13.47
CA GLN A 69 -0.16 0.94 -14.75
C GLN A 69 0.56 -0.33 -15.22
N GLU A 70 1.87 -0.35 -15.05
CA GLU A 70 2.73 -1.50 -15.30
C GLU A 70 3.31 -1.93 -13.94
N PRO A 71 2.70 -2.91 -13.27
CA PRO A 71 3.24 -3.45 -12.02
C PRO A 71 4.50 -4.28 -12.28
N GLU A 72 5.53 -4.01 -11.49
CA GLU A 72 6.70 -4.87 -11.41
C GLU A 72 6.37 -6.04 -10.48
N LEU A 73 6.34 -7.25 -11.05
CA LEU A 73 6.04 -8.48 -10.34
C LEU A 73 7.22 -9.44 -10.45
N ASP A 74 7.46 -10.24 -9.41
CA ASP A 74 8.45 -11.30 -9.45
C ASP A 74 7.98 -12.43 -10.37
N PRO A 75 8.67 -12.70 -11.50
CA PRO A 75 8.24 -13.72 -12.45
C PRO A 75 8.40 -15.15 -11.92
N SER A 76 9.13 -15.34 -10.82
CA SER A 76 9.28 -16.65 -10.17
C SER A 76 8.11 -17.01 -9.26
N LYS A 77 7.25 -16.04 -8.93
CA LYS A 77 6.11 -16.22 -8.01
C LYS A 77 4.82 -16.52 -8.76
N THR A 78 3.99 -17.32 -8.12
CA THR A 78 2.61 -17.55 -8.54
C THR A 78 1.74 -16.32 -8.24
N VAL A 79 0.58 -16.25 -8.87
CA VAL A 79 -0.43 -15.21 -8.61
C VAL A 79 -0.79 -15.15 -7.12
N LYS A 80 -0.92 -16.31 -6.46
CA LYS A 80 -1.25 -16.38 -5.03
C LYS A 80 -0.16 -15.71 -4.19
N GLU A 81 1.11 -16.06 -4.43
CA GLU A 81 2.23 -15.49 -3.68
C GLU A 81 2.35 -13.98 -3.87
N ILE A 82 2.13 -13.46 -5.09
CA ILE A 82 2.09 -12.02 -5.35
C ILE A 82 0.97 -11.33 -4.57
N VAL A 83 -0.22 -11.91 -4.52
CA VAL A 83 -1.35 -11.32 -3.76
C VAL A 83 -1.10 -11.37 -2.25
N GLU A 84 -0.48 -12.45 -1.77
CA GLU A 84 -0.12 -12.61 -0.35
C GLU A 84 0.86 -11.53 0.15
N GLU A 85 1.70 -10.97 -0.72
CA GLU A 85 2.59 -9.85 -0.37
C GLU A 85 1.82 -8.61 0.11
N GLY A 86 0.65 -8.34 -0.48
CA GLY A 86 -0.21 -7.23 -0.07
C GLY A 86 -0.86 -7.41 1.31
N ALA A 87 -0.84 -8.64 1.84
CA ALA A 87 -1.37 -9.01 3.14
C ALA A 87 -0.34 -9.78 3.98
N ALA A 88 0.96 -9.50 3.77
CA ALA A 88 2.06 -10.32 4.28
C ALA A 88 2.01 -10.54 5.80
N GLU A 89 1.59 -9.53 6.56
CA GLU A 89 1.42 -9.64 8.02
C GLU A 89 0.35 -10.69 8.38
N ALA A 90 -0.87 -10.55 7.86
CA ALA A 90 -1.96 -11.48 8.13
C ALA A 90 -1.66 -12.90 7.61
N VAL A 91 -1.04 -13.00 6.43
CA VAL A 91 -0.62 -14.28 5.83
C VAL A 91 0.47 -14.94 6.68
N GLY A 92 1.44 -14.15 7.18
CA GLY A 92 2.50 -14.62 8.08
C GLY A 92 1.92 -15.18 9.37
N LEU A 93 1.02 -14.44 10.03
CA LEU A 93 0.33 -14.87 11.24
C LEU A 93 -0.43 -16.18 11.03
N LEU A 94 -1.16 -16.31 9.92
CA LEU A 94 -1.87 -17.55 9.58
C LEU A 94 -0.91 -18.72 9.34
N ARG A 95 0.23 -18.47 8.67
CA ARG A 95 1.24 -19.50 8.42
C ARG A 95 1.86 -19.98 9.73
N ASP A 96 2.22 -19.07 10.62
CA ASP A 96 2.81 -19.39 11.92
C ASP A 96 1.81 -20.14 12.80
N TYR A 97 0.54 -19.68 12.83
CA TYR A 97 -0.54 -20.37 13.53
C TYR A 97 -0.72 -21.80 13.03
N ASN A 98 -0.76 -22.01 11.72
CA ASN A 98 -0.93 -23.34 11.12
C ASN A 98 0.27 -24.25 11.43
N ALA A 99 1.49 -23.72 11.35
CA ALA A 99 2.72 -24.47 11.66
C ALA A 99 2.80 -24.88 13.13
N ILE A 100 2.33 -24.04 14.06
CA ILE A 100 2.21 -24.41 15.48
C ILE A 100 1.11 -25.45 15.66
N SER A 101 -0.02 -25.26 14.99
CA SER A 101 -1.17 -26.18 15.05
C SER A 101 -0.82 -27.59 14.60
N GLU A 102 -0.02 -27.72 13.54
CA GLU A 102 0.44 -29.00 13.02
C GLU A 102 1.36 -29.75 14.00
N LYS A 103 2.24 -29.01 14.71
CA LYS A 103 3.14 -29.59 15.72
C LYS A 103 2.42 -30.20 16.91
N PHE A 104 1.21 -29.75 17.23
CA PHE A 104 0.41 -30.40 18.29
C PHE A 104 0.02 -31.84 17.96
N ALA A 105 0.11 -32.27 16.69
CA ALA A 105 -0.15 -33.65 16.29
C ALA A 105 1.08 -34.57 16.44
N GLU A 106 2.25 -34.05 16.79
CA GLU A 106 3.47 -34.84 16.96
C GLU A 106 3.41 -35.67 18.26
N PRO A 107 3.85 -36.95 18.27
CA PRO A 107 3.79 -37.81 19.46
C PRO A 107 4.57 -37.30 20.67
N ASP A 108 5.61 -36.51 20.43
CA ASP A 108 6.52 -35.91 21.42
C ASP A 108 6.36 -34.39 21.53
N ALA A 109 5.20 -33.86 21.10
CA ALA A 109 4.92 -32.44 21.14
C ALA A 109 5.05 -31.85 22.55
N ASP A 110 5.85 -30.80 22.67
CA ASP A 110 5.92 -29.96 23.88
C ASP A 110 4.72 -28.99 23.88
N PHE A 111 3.60 -29.44 24.45
CA PHE A 111 2.35 -28.70 24.47
C PHE A 111 2.48 -27.33 25.15
N ASP A 112 3.24 -27.25 26.25
CA ASP A 112 3.43 -26.00 27.00
C ASP A 112 4.19 -24.97 26.14
N ALA A 113 5.29 -25.40 25.50
CA ALA A 113 6.05 -24.52 24.62
C ALA A 113 5.27 -24.07 23.37
N LEU A 114 4.39 -24.93 22.84
CA LEU A 114 3.56 -24.61 21.68
C LEU A 114 2.42 -23.62 22.03
N LEU A 115 1.75 -23.81 23.18
CA LEU A 115 0.73 -22.88 23.68
C LEU A 115 1.32 -21.49 23.97
N ASP A 116 2.51 -21.45 24.57
CA ASP A 116 3.24 -20.20 24.84
C ASP A 116 3.62 -19.45 23.57
N LYS A 117 3.91 -20.15 22.47
CA LYS A 117 4.16 -19.53 21.16
C LYS A 117 2.87 -19.05 20.51
N GLN A 118 1.82 -19.86 20.54
CA GLN A 118 0.53 -19.53 19.92
C GLN A 118 -0.14 -18.32 20.58
N SER A 119 0.00 -18.16 21.91
CA SER A 119 -0.57 -17.02 22.65
C SER A 119 0.08 -15.66 22.35
N LYS A 120 1.25 -15.66 21.69
CA LYS A 120 2.02 -14.46 21.33
C LYS A 120 1.84 -14.04 19.87
N LEU A 121 1.11 -14.83 19.08
CA LEU A 121 0.64 -14.45 17.74
C LEU A 121 -0.60 -13.57 17.85
#